data_AF-A0AB73U1L8-F1
#
_entry.id   AF-A0AB73U1L8-F1
#
_cell.length_a   1.000
_cell.length_b   1.000
_cell.length_c   1.000
_cell.angle_alpha   90.00
_cell.angle_beta   90.00
_cell.angle_gamma   90.00
#
_symmetry.space_group_name_H-M   'P 1'
#
loop_
_entity.id
_entity.type
_entity.pdbx_description
1 polymer ?
#
loop_
_entity_poly.entity_id
_entity_poly.type
_entity_poly.pdbx_seq_one_letter_code
_entity_poly.pdbx_strand_id
1 'polypeptide(L)'
;MRWSVPLVVALLLGVVACQRGVDGEATADRASVSAGPIQPAQLDQLLTPAQSLSVTPGKPLFETDMQSVLWIGADPAECQGVVGYGRHPLFPTNYTGREARTQTDNQYPNQHQLLEVSATYPGDFQASRFLESVRTTVSKCQLSVAAWGDDQKRSTVTPGPVVPGSPDMVRWSTNLDGDQWICEFTVIAKANVISQLVTCSADRSIDNKALSDERLQKIEELLNSKV
;
A
#
# COMPACT_ATOMS: atom_id res chain seq x y z
N MET A 1 -3.42 -83.64 -39.31
CA MET A 1 -4.77 -83.19 -38.90
C MET A 1 -4.62 -82.19 -37.75
N ARG A 2 -5.05 -80.94 -37.99
CA ARG A 2 -5.60 -79.93 -37.04
C ARG A 2 -4.66 -79.44 -35.89
N TRP A 3 -4.04 -78.25 -36.02
CA TRP A 3 -4.51 -76.88 -35.60
C TRP A 3 -4.44 -76.70 -34.06
N SER A 4 -3.83 -75.70 -33.38
CA SER A 4 -3.35 -74.31 -33.61
C SER A 4 -2.39 -73.93 -32.43
N VAL A 5 -1.19 -73.32 -32.56
CA VAL A 5 -0.79 -71.88 -32.65
C VAL A 5 -1.32 -70.98 -31.49
N PRO A 6 -0.60 -69.98 -30.91
CA PRO A 6 0.82 -69.79 -30.50
C PRO A 6 0.97 -69.13 -29.08
N LEU A 7 2.19 -68.97 -28.53
CA LEU A 7 2.43 -67.99 -27.45
C LEU A 7 3.87 -67.45 -27.52
N VAL A 8 4.02 -66.17 -27.14
CA VAL A 8 5.27 -65.44 -26.84
C VAL A 8 5.98 -64.82 -28.05
N VAL A 9 5.67 -63.56 -28.34
CA VAL A 9 6.59 -62.42 -28.21
C VAL A 9 5.70 -61.17 -28.08
N ALA A 10 5.60 -60.64 -26.85
CA ALA A 10 4.87 -59.42 -26.55
C ALA A 10 5.85 -58.33 -26.12
N LEU A 11 5.46 -57.09 -26.43
CA LEU A 11 6.03 -55.80 -26.01
C LEU A 11 7.31 -55.32 -26.69
N LEU A 12 7.13 -54.64 -27.81
CA LEU A 12 7.84 -53.41 -28.19
C LEU A 12 6.97 -52.70 -29.22
N LEU A 13 6.24 -51.64 -28.84
CA LEU A 13 5.75 -50.54 -29.70
C LEU A 13 4.80 -49.60 -28.92
N GLY A 14 5.09 -48.30 -28.98
CA GLY A 14 4.06 -47.26 -28.96
C GLY A 14 3.98 -46.36 -27.71
N VAL A 15 4.96 -45.49 -27.48
CA VAL A 15 4.71 -44.24 -26.73
C VAL A 15 4.69 -43.09 -27.74
N VAL A 16 3.56 -42.96 -28.45
CA VAL A 16 3.20 -41.71 -29.13
C VAL A 16 2.25 -41.00 -28.18
N ALA A 17 2.81 -40.20 -27.28
CA ALA A 17 2.02 -39.34 -26.42
C ALA A 17 1.43 -38.22 -27.29
N CYS A 18 0.10 -38.23 -27.47
CA CYS A 18 -0.65 -37.10 -27.99
C CYS A 18 -0.43 -35.89 -27.09
N GLN A 19 0.43 -34.95 -27.51
CA GLN A 19 0.34 -33.58 -27.01
C GLN A 19 -0.92 -32.95 -27.61
N ARG A 20 -2.05 -33.09 -26.91
CA ARG A 20 -3.18 -32.19 -27.14
C ARG A 20 -2.80 -30.85 -26.53
N GLY A 21 -2.31 -29.94 -27.38
CA GLY A 21 -2.32 -28.52 -27.08
C GLY A 21 -3.75 -28.13 -26.77
N VAL A 22 -3.97 -27.62 -25.56
CA VAL A 22 -5.22 -26.94 -25.22
C VAL A 22 -5.14 -25.58 -25.89
N ASP A 23 -5.73 -25.45 -27.08
CA ASP A 23 -6.06 -24.15 -27.66
C ASP A 23 -7.21 -23.56 -26.84
N GLY A 24 -6.88 -23.05 -25.67
CA GLY A 24 -7.74 -22.24 -24.85
C GLY A 24 -7.31 -20.79 -25.00
N GLU A 25 -7.98 -20.04 -25.87
CA GLU A 25 -7.87 -18.59 -25.83
C GLU A 25 -8.46 -18.12 -24.50
N ALA A 26 -7.65 -17.43 -23.70
CA ALA A 26 -8.07 -16.90 -22.41
C ALA A 26 -9.08 -15.77 -22.63
N THR A 27 -10.35 -16.10 -22.81
CA THR A 27 -11.45 -15.14 -22.74
C THR A 27 -11.72 -14.84 -21.27
N ALA A 28 -10.79 -14.14 -20.63
CA ALA A 28 -11.17 -13.32 -19.49
C ALA A 28 -12.05 -12.21 -20.08
N ASP A 29 -13.36 -12.31 -19.87
CA ASP A 29 -14.27 -11.17 -19.98
C ASP A 29 -13.78 -10.13 -18.98
N ARG A 30 -12.78 -9.34 -19.40
CA ARG A 30 -12.48 -8.05 -18.80
C ARG A 30 -13.67 -7.19 -19.15
N ALA A 31 -14.72 -7.27 -18.34
CA ALA A 31 -15.61 -6.13 -18.18
C ALA A 31 -14.67 -4.93 -18.06
N SER A 32 -14.74 -4.03 -19.03
CA SER A 32 -13.83 -2.89 -19.11
C SER A 32 -14.14 -2.01 -17.91
N VAL A 33 -13.50 -2.31 -16.77
CA VAL A 33 -13.43 -1.40 -15.64
C VAL A 33 -12.90 -0.12 -16.24
N SER A 34 -13.72 0.93 -16.26
CA SER A 34 -13.33 2.21 -16.82
C SER A 34 -12.01 2.58 -16.16
N ALA A 35 -10.93 2.61 -16.94
CA ALA A 35 -9.62 2.97 -16.40
C ALA A 35 -9.71 4.44 -15.97
N GLY A 36 -9.32 4.73 -14.73
CA GLY A 36 -9.24 6.12 -14.30
C GLY A 36 -8.07 6.85 -14.96
N PRO A 37 -8.00 8.19 -14.83
CA PRO A 37 -7.04 9.02 -15.57
C PRO A 37 -5.58 8.75 -15.23
N ILE A 38 -5.25 8.37 -13.99
CA ILE A 38 -3.89 7.96 -13.62
C ILE A 38 -3.79 6.44 -13.73
N GLN A 39 -2.79 5.97 -14.48
CA GLN A 39 -2.54 4.56 -14.75
C GLN A 39 -1.66 3.92 -13.66
N PRO A 40 -1.80 2.61 -13.39
CA PRO A 40 -0.93 1.88 -12.45
C PRO A 40 0.56 2.11 -12.68
N ALA A 41 1.01 2.18 -13.94
CA ALA A 41 2.42 2.38 -14.31
C ALA A 41 2.99 3.75 -13.89
N GLN A 42 2.14 4.69 -13.48
CA GLN A 42 2.57 6.03 -13.01
C GLN A 42 2.72 6.10 -11.49
N LEU A 43 2.33 5.05 -10.74
CA LEU A 43 2.31 5.09 -9.27
C LEU A 43 3.69 5.24 -8.62
N ASP A 44 4.75 4.68 -9.20
CA ASP A 44 6.11 4.86 -8.66
C ASP A 44 6.56 6.33 -8.70
N GLN A 45 6.07 7.12 -9.66
CA GLN A 45 6.37 8.56 -9.75
C GLN A 45 5.77 9.37 -8.60
N LEU A 46 4.84 8.78 -7.86
CA LEU A 46 4.28 9.40 -6.68
C LEU A 46 5.27 9.24 -5.52
N LEU A 47 5.82 8.04 -5.30
CA LEU A 47 6.64 7.72 -4.12
C LEU A 47 7.91 8.58 -4.04
N THR A 48 8.34 8.95 -2.83
CA THR A 48 9.62 9.63 -2.63
C THR A 48 10.75 8.70 -3.13
N PRO A 49 11.66 9.17 -3.98
CA PRO A 49 12.75 8.34 -4.48
C PRO A 49 13.64 7.81 -3.34
N ALA A 50 14.10 6.57 -3.46
CA ALA A 50 15.03 6.02 -2.49
C ALA A 50 16.30 6.89 -2.40
N GLN A 51 16.81 7.07 -1.19
CA GLN A 51 18.03 7.85 -0.90
C GLN A 51 17.96 9.35 -1.24
N SER A 52 16.80 9.88 -1.64
CA SER A 52 16.65 11.33 -1.90
C SER A 52 16.39 12.14 -0.64
N LEU A 53 15.97 11.49 0.45
CA LEU A 53 15.66 12.14 1.73
C LEU A 53 16.75 11.83 2.75
N SER A 54 17.28 12.87 3.39
CA SER A 54 18.30 12.76 4.44
C SER A 54 17.92 13.69 5.59
N VAL A 55 17.59 13.12 6.75
CA VAL A 55 17.36 13.90 7.98
C VAL A 55 18.69 14.29 8.62
N THR A 56 19.58 13.30 8.79
CA THR A 56 20.94 13.53 9.25
C THR A 56 21.86 13.75 8.04
N PRO A 57 22.69 14.80 8.01
CA PRO A 57 23.59 15.06 6.88
C PRO A 57 24.47 13.85 6.54
N GLY A 58 24.46 13.45 5.26
CA GLY A 58 25.25 12.32 4.76
C GLY A 58 24.72 10.93 5.13
N LYS A 59 23.51 10.85 5.70
CA LYS A 59 22.84 9.61 6.10
C LYS A 59 21.43 9.59 5.53
N PRO A 60 21.28 9.25 4.24
CA PRO A 60 19.96 9.19 3.63
C PRO A 60 19.15 8.03 4.21
N LEU A 61 17.84 8.16 4.16
CA LEU A 61 16.95 7.02 4.36
C LEU A 61 17.18 6.03 3.21
N PHE A 62 17.25 4.75 3.55
CA PHE A 62 17.39 3.68 2.57
C PHE A 62 16.12 2.85 2.52
N GLU A 63 15.82 2.33 1.34
CA GLU A 63 14.67 1.46 1.14
C GLU A 63 14.85 0.16 1.94
N THR A 64 13.79 -0.21 2.64
CA THR A 64 13.65 -1.48 3.35
C THR A 64 12.42 -2.20 2.79
N ASP A 65 12.21 -3.45 3.19
CA ASP A 65 11.15 -4.33 2.70
C ASP A 65 9.85 -3.59 2.35
N MET A 66 9.42 -3.69 1.09
CA MET A 66 8.19 -3.10 0.55
C MET A 66 6.92 -3.62 1.27
N GLN A 67 7.03 -4.71 2.03
CA GLN A 67 5.97 -5.28 2.84
C GLN A 67 5.97 -4.79 4.30
N SER A 68 6.83 -3.82 4.67
CA SER A 68 6.86 -3.35 6.05
C SER A 68 5.48 -2.87 6.49
N VAL A 69 5.10 -3.31 7.68
CA VAL A 69 3.85 -2.99 8.35
C VAL A 69 4.19 -2.42 9.71
N LEU A 70 3.60 -1.29 10.06
CA LEU A 70 3.72 -0.74 11.41
C LEU A 70 2.91 -1.64 12.36
N TRP A 71 1.65 -1.90 12.01
CA TRP A 71 0.75 -2.76 12.78
C TRP A 71 -0.09 -3.64 11.84
N ILE A 72 -0.18 -4.93 12.16
CA ILE A 72 -1.01 -5.90 11.43
C ILE A 72 -2.43 -6.00 11.99
N GLY A 73 -2.66 -5.51 13.21
CA GLY A 73 -3.95 -5.55 13.87
C GLY A 73 -4.12 -4.42 14.89
N ALA A 74 -5.37 -4.13 15.21
CA ALA A 74 -5.75 -3.18 16.24
C ALA A 74 -7.05 -3.60 16.95
N ASP A 75 -7.29 -3.01 18.10
CA ASP A 75 -8.49 -3.14 18.91
C ASP A 75 -8.89 -1.74 19.43
N PRO A 76 -9.98 -1.15 18.91
CA PRO A 76 -10.94 -1.73 17.96
C PRO A 76 -10.35 -1.99 16.55
N ALA A 77 -10.81 -3.04 15.87
CA ALA A 77 -10.29 -3.47 14.57
C ALA A 77 -10.46 -2.41 13.47
N GLU A 78 -11.56 -1.67 13.51
CA GLU A 78 -11.86 -0.57 12.61
C GLU A 78 -10.85 0.60 12.69
N CYS A 79 -10.06 0.69 13.77
CA CYS A 79 -9.06 1.73 13.94
C CYS A 79 -7.67 1.34 13.40
N GLN A 80 -7.50 0.12 12.88
CA GLN A 80 -6.21 -0.37 12.40
C GLN A 80 -5.59 0.54 11.33
N GLY A 81 -6.38 1.06 10.39
CA GLY A 81 -5.89 2.01 9.37
C GLY A 81 -5.62 3.43 9.88
N VAL A 82 -6.06 3.78 11.09
CA VAL A 82 -5.79 5.10 11.74
C VAL A 82 -4.48 5.06 12.53
N VAL A 83 -4.19 3.92 13.16
CA VAL A 83 -2.95 3.75 13.98
C VAL A 83 -1.82 3.10 13.22
N GLY A 84 -2.11 2.36 12.16
CA GLY A 84 -1.18 1.52 11.44
C GLY A 84 -0.93 1.97 10.01
N TYR A 85 0.20 1.52 9.51
CA TYR A 85 0.59 1.55 8.10
C TYR A 85 0.87 0.12 7.63
N GLY A 86 0.60 -0.21 6.37
CA GLY A 86 1.09 -1.46 5.78
C GLY A 86 0.09 -2.22 4.91
N ARG A 87 -0.09 -3.52 5.22
CA ARG A 87 -0.79 -4.51 4.38
C ARG A 87 -2.29 -4.25 4.23
N HIS A 88 -2.87 -3.54 5.19
CA HIS A 88 -4.27 -3.13 5.22
C HIS A 88 -4.36 -1.62 5.47
N PRO A 89 -4.00 -0.78 4.48
CA PRO A 89 -4.24 0.65 4.61
C PRO A 89 -5.75 0.90 4.64
N LEU A 90 -6.19 2.13 4.92
CA LEU A 90 -7.59 2.58 4.81
C LEU A 90 -8.19 2.44 3.39
N PHE A 91 -7.51 1.74 2.48
CA PHE A 91 -7.75 1.70 1.06
C PHE A 91 -8.83 0.66 0.75
N PRO A 92 -9.81 0.99 -0.10
CA PRO A 92 -10.69 -0.01 -0.68
C PRO A 92 -9.90 -1.10 -1.42
N THR A 93 -10.39 -2.33 -1.40
CA THR A 93 -9.66 -3.49 -1.96
C THR A 93 -9.78 -3.62 -3.48
N ASN A 94 -10.60 -2.79 -4.13
CA ASN A 94 -10.85 -2.82 -5.58
C ASN A 94 -9.88 -1.93 -6.37
N TYR A 95 -8.64 -1.76 -5.90
CA TYR A 95 -7.62 -1.00 -6.62
C TYR A 95 -7.25 -1.69 -7.94
N THR A 96 -6.93 -0.88 -8.96
CA THR A 96 -6.45 -1.33 -10.28
C THR A 96 -4.93 -1.44 -10.36
N GLY A 97 -4.23 -0.89 -9.37
CA GLY A 97 -2.78 -0.98 -9.20
C GLY A 97 -2.38 -0.39 -7.86
N ARG A 98 -1.25 -0.84 -7.30
CA ARG A 98 -0.75 -0.41 -6.00
C ARG A 98 0.76 -0.43 -6.01
N GLU A 99 1.38 0.64 -5.52
CA GLU A 99 2.81 0.71 -5.24
C GLU A 99 3.05 1.19 -3.82
N ALA A 100 4.11 0.68 -3.19
CA ALA A 100 4.48 1.05 -1.84
C ALA A 100 6.00 1.05 -1.65
N ARG A 101 6.49 1.93 -0.78
CA ARG A 101 7.89 2.03 -0.38
C ARG A 101 7.99 2.31 1.11
N THR A 102 8.94 1.65 1.76
CA THR A 102 9.33 1.94 3.15
C THR A 102 10.78 2.34 3.16
N GLN A 103 11.10 3.47 3.77
CA GLN A 103 12.47 3.96 3.90
C GLN A 103 12.77 4.25 5.37
N THR A 104 13.95 3.84 5.85
CA THR A 104 14.35 4.02 7.25
C THR A 104 15.82 4.40 7.35
N ASP A 105 16.23 4.92 8.51
CA ASP A 105 17.62 5.07 8.91
C ASP A 105 17.95 4.27 10.19
N ASN A 106 17.31 3.11 10.38
CA ASN A 106 17.31 2.29 11.60
C ASN A 106 18.71 1.87 12.14
N GLN A 107 19.78 2.13 11.39
CA GLN A 107 21.17 1.92 11.77
C GLN A 107 21.71 3.02 12.72
N TYR A 108 20.91 4.06 13.00
CA TYR A 108 21.34 5.22 13.79
C TYR A 108 20.44 5.46 15.02
N PRO A 109 20.98 6.12 16.08
CA PRO A 109 20.16 6.66 17.14
C PRO A 109 19.23 7.75 16.59
N ASN A 110 18.02 7.86 17.16
CA ASN A 110 16.92 8.68 16.65
C ASN A 110 16.49 8.22 15.27
N GLN A 111 15.80 7.08 15.22
CA GLN A 111 15.35 6.50 13.97
C GLN A 111 14.27 7.39 13.33
N HIS A 112 14.19 7.30 12.02
CA HIS A 112 13.19 7.93 11.17
C HIS A 112 12.66 6.89 10.20
N GLN A 113 11.35 6.95 9.97
CA GLN A 113 10.67 6.09 9.02
C GLN A 113 9.81 6.94 8.10
N LEU A 114 9.87 6.64 6.81
CA LEU A 114 8.95 7.13 5.79
C LEU A 114 8.28 5.91 5.17
N LEU A 115 6.96 5.82 5.31
CA LEU A 115 6.17 4.74 4.76
C LEU A 115 5.12 5.30 3.81
N GLU A 116 5.15 4.85 2.56
CA GLU A 116 4.38 5.44 1.47
C GLU A 116 3.67 4.38 0.64
N VAL A 117 2.37 4.57 0.40
CA VAL A 117 1.59 3.69 -0.46
C VAL A 117 0.69 4.53 -1.37
N SER A 118 0.62 4.17 -2.64
CA SER A 118 -0.29 4.77 -3.61
C SER A 118 -1.03 3.68 -4.37
N ALA A 119 -2.30 3.92 -4.65
CA ALA A 119 -3.14 2.99 -5.40
C ALA A 119 -4.01 3.75 -6.41
N THR A 120 -4.18 3.15 -7.58
CA THR A 120 -5.16 3.58 -8.59
C THR A 120 -6.45 2.80 -8.43
N TYR A 121 -7.55 3.40 -8.87
CA TYR A 121 -8.90 2.85 -8.82
C TYR A 121 -9.59 3.00 -10.18
N PRO A 122 -10.76 2.36 -10.35
CA PRO A 122 -11.64 2.61 -11.48
C PRO A 122 -12.00 4.10 -11.65
N GLY A 123 -12.38 4.50 -12.87
CA GLY A 123 -12.65 5.89 -13.24
C GLY A 123 -13.88 6.52 -12.56
N ASP A 124 -14.74 5.71 -11.96
CA ASP A 124 -15.89 6.15 -11.15
C ASP A 124 -15.57 6.26 -9.65
N PHE A 125 -14.29 6.13 -9.27
CA PHE A 125 -13.86 6.31 -7.88
C PHE A 125 -14.19 7.71 -7.35
N GLN A 126 -14.81 7.76 -6.17
CA GLN A 126 -15.29 8.99 -5.56
C GLN A 126 -14.31 9.47 -4.47
N ALA A 127 -13.24 10.15 -4.88
CA ALA A 127 -12.17 10.61 -3.99
C ALA A 127 -12.66 11.45 -2.79
N SER A 128 -13.61 12.38 -3.01
CA SER A 128 -14.16 13.21 -1.93
C SER A 128 -14.94 12.41 -0.90
N ARG A 129 -15.76 11.43 -1.34
CA ARG A 129 -16.48 10.51 -0.45
C ARG A 129 -15.51 9.64 0.35
N PHE A 130 -14.44 9.18 -0.31
CA PHE A 130 -13.40 8.42 0.36
C PHE A 130 -12.74 9.24 1.48
N LEU A 131 -12.30 10.47 1.22
CA LEU A 131 -11.67 11.30 2.25
C LEU A 131 -12.64 11.64 3.38
N GLU A 132 -13.93 11.81 3.10
CA GLU A 132 -14.93 12.00 4.15
C GLU A 132 -15.05 10.77 5.06
N SER A 133 -14.97 9.57 4.48
CA SER A 133 -14.93 8.33 5.25
C SER A 133 -13.67 8.23 6.13
N VAL A 134 -12.52 8.71 5.64
CA VAL A 134 -11.27 8.78 6.40
C VAL A 134 -11.41 9.77 7.56
N ARG A 135 -11.92 10.99 7.33
CA ARG A 135 -12.15 11.99 8.40
C ARG A 135 -13.08 11.46 9.49
N THR A 136 -14.14 10.77 9.08
CA THR A 136 -15.08 10.13 10.00
C THR A 136 -14.40 9.04 10.82
N THR A 137 -13.58 8.19 10.18
CA THR A 137 -12.90 7.08 10.84
C THR A 137 -11.87 7.59 11.84
N VAL A 138 -11.02 8.55 11.45
CA VAL A 138 -10.06 9.19 12.36
C VAL A 138 -10.78 9.81 13.56
N SER A 139 -11.89 10.54 13.31
CA SER A 139 -12.69 11.12 14.39
C SER A 139 -13.25 10.10 15.37
N LYS A 140 -13.73 8.96 14.87
CA LYS A 140 -14.23 7.86 15.71
C LYS A 140 -13.13 7.15 16.49
N CYS A 141 -11.91 7.14 15.97
CA CYS A 141 -10.75 6.48 16.56
C CYS A 141 -9.90 7.41 17.45
N GLN A 142 -10.41 8.59 17.84
CA GLN A 142 -9.76 9.46 18.84
C GLN A 142 -9.93 8.87 20.26
N LEU A 143 -9.34 7.70 20.47
CA LEU A 143 -9.33 6.93 21.70
C LEU A 143 -8.03 6.12 21.80
N SER A 144 -7.74 5.55 22.95
CA SER A 144 -6.60 4.64 23.12
C SER A 144 -6.87 3.33 22.39
N VAL A 145 -6.08 3.05 21.36
CA VAL A 145 -6.20 1.85 20.53
C VAL A 145 -5.06 0.90 20.85
N ALA A 146 -5.35 -0.37 21.13
CA ALA A 146 -4.30 -1.38 21.23
C ALA A 146 -3.92 -1.83 19.82
N ALA A 147 -2.66 -1.74 19.44
CA ALA A 147 -2.13 -2.15 18.14
C ALA A 147 -1.00 -3.17 18.32
N TRP A 148 -0.79 -4.05 17.33
CA TRP A 148 0.25 -5.08 17.40
C TRP A 148 0.83 -5.43 16.02
N GLY A 149 2.09 -5.81 16.03
CA GLY A 149 2.82 -6.29 14.86
C GLY A 149 2.80 -7.81 14.76
N ASP A 150 3.67 -8.37 13.93
CA ASP A 150 3.80 -9.82 13.75
C ASP A 150 4.21 -10.55 15.04
N ASP A 151 4.90 -9.86 15.95
CA ASP A 151 5.28 -10.38 17.27
C ASP A 151 4.11 -10.49 18.26
N GLN A 152 2.90 -10.05 17.87
CA GLN A 152 1.67 -10.02 18.68
C GLN A 152 1.79 -9.20 19.97
N LYS A 153 2.88 -8.44 20.16
CA LYS A 153 3.03 -7.57 21.32
C LYS A 153 2.09 -6.38 21.16
N ARG A 154 1.21 -6.21 22.15
CA ARG A 154 0.28 -5.07 22.18
C ARG A 154 1.00 -3.82 22.66
N SER A 155 0.79 -2.75 21.92
CA SER A 155 1.17 -1.39 22.25
C SER A 155 -0.06 -0.50 22.23
N THR A 156 -0.12 0.50 23.11
CA THR A 156 -1.20 1.47 23.09
C THR A 156 -0.80 2.64 22.21
N VAL A 157 -1.65 2.97 21.23
CA VAL A 157 -1.48 4.09 20.32
C VAL A 157 -2.67 5.02 20.47
N THR A 158 -2.40 6.31 20.58
CA THR A 158 -3.44 7.34 20.73
C THR A 158 -3.44 8.26 19.50
N PRO A 159 -4.45 8.14 18.60
CA PRO A 159 -4.65 9.07 17.51
C PRO A 159 -5.08 10.46 17.99
N GLY A 160 -4.45 11.48 17.43
CA GLY A 160 -4.87 12.86 17.55
C GLY A 160 -6.01 13.22 16.59
N PRO A 161 -6.54 14.44 16.69
CA PRO A 161 -7.62 14.89 15.81
C PRO A 161 -7.15 15.09 14.37
N VAL A 162 -8.13 15.10 13.46
CA VAL A 162 -7.90 15.55 12.08
C VAL A 162 -7.44 17.00 12.10
N VAL A 163 -6.34 17.27 11.38
CA VAL A 163 -5.84 18.63 11.18
C VAL A 163 -6.58 19.28 10.00
N PRO A 164 -7.15 20.48 10.16
CA PRO A 164 -7.75 21.22 9.06
C PRO A 164 -6.76 21.47 7.91
N GLY A 165 -7.22 21.37 6.66
CA GLY A 165 -6.34 21.50 5.49
C GLY A 165 -7.09 21.42 4.16
N SER A 166 -6.37 21.03 3.11
CA SER A 166 -6.89 20.86 1.74
C SER A 166 -8.08 19.90 1.70
N PRO A 167 -9.10 20.15 0.84
CA PRO A 167 -10.21 19.20 0.65
C PRO A 167 -9.74 17.84 0.10
N ASP A 168 -8.62 17.82 -0.63
CA ASP A 168 -8.05 16.62 -1.27
C ASP A 168 -7.15 15.81 -0.31
N MET A 169 -7.07 16.22 0.97
CA MET A 169 -6.22 15.58 1.97
C MET A 169 -6.89 15.46 3.34
N VAL A 170 -6.42 14.47 4.12
CA VAL A 170 -6.72 14.30 5.54
C VAL A 170 -5.41 14.05 6.27
N ARG A 171 -5.16 14.80 7.35
CA ARG A 171 -3.94 14.68 8.15
C ARG A 171 -4.27 14.45 9.61
N TRP A 172 -3.48 13.63 10.28
CA TRP A 172 -3.53 13.44 11.73
C TRP A 172 -2.16 12.96 12.23
N SER A 173 -2.01 12.83 13.53
CA SER A 173 -0.83 12.19 14.11
C SER A 173 -1.24 11.17 15.15
N THR A 174 -0.35 10.25 15.50
CA THR A 174 -0.53 9.28 16.56
C THR A 174 0.67 9.34 17.50
N ASN A 175 0.45 9.09 18.78
CA ASN A 175 1.52 8.90 19.75
C ASN A 175 1.51 7.46 20.23
N LEU A 176 2.69 6.86 20.36
CA LEU A 176 2.89 5.57 21.00
C LEU A 176 3.07 5.77 22.51
N ASP A 177 2.18 5.20 23.32
CA ASP A 177 2.23 5.37 24.76
C ASP A 177 3.52 4.78 25.34
N GLY A 178 4.20 5.55 26.19
CA GLY A 178 5.46 5.14 26.81
C GLY A 178 6.70 5.28 25.91
N ASP A 179 6.53 5.80 24.69
CA ASP A 179 7.60 6.12 23.76
C ASP A 179 7.56 7.62 23.38
N GLN A 180 8.63 8.15 22.82
CA GLN A 180 8.64 9.46 22.15
C GLN A 180 8.23 9.36 20.68
N TRP A 181 7.96 8.16 20.18
CA TRP A 181 7.62 7.91 18.78
C TRP A 181 6.29 8.54 18.37
N ILE A 182 6.37 9.50 17.45
CA ILE A 182 5.22 10.16 16.85
C ILE A 182 5.16 9.76 15.39
N CYS A 183 3.99 9.31 14.93
CA CYS A 183 3.72 9.09 13.53
C CYS A 183 2.75 10.14 13.00
N GLU A 184 3.11 10.81 11.91
CA GLU A 184 2.27 11.76 11.19
C GLU A 184 1.73 11.11 9.93
N PHE A 185 0.42 11.13 9.77
CA PHE A 185 -0.30 10.50 8.68
C PHE A 185 -0.86 11.58 7.77
N THR A 186 -0.66 11.41 6.47
CA THR A 186 -1.43 12.11 5.44
C THR A 186 -2.03 11.12 4.47
N VAL A 187 -3.33 11.22 4.24
CA VAL A 187 -4.04 10.54 3.14
C VAL A 187 -4.49 11.58 2.13
N ILE A 188 -4.13 11.37 0.88
CA ILE A 188 -4.49 12.18 -0.28
C ILE A 188 -5.41 11.33 -1.14
N ALA A 189 -6.49 11.92 -1.66
CA ALA A 189 -7.24 11.29 -2.72
C ALA A 189 -7.73 12.32 -3.73
N LYS A 190 -7.51 12.03 -5.01
CA LYS A 190 -7.89 12.91 -6.12
C LYS A 190 -8.06 12.09 -7.39
N ALA A 191 -9.08 12.42 -8.18
CA ALA A 191 -9.50 11.64 -9.34
C ALA A 191 -9.65 10.15 -8.98
N ASN A 192 -8.84 9.25 -9.55
CA ASN A 192 -8.86 7.82 -9.28
C ASN A 192 -7.70 7.31 -8.41
N VAL A 193 -7.00 8.19 -7.69
CA VAL A 193 -5.83 7.81 -6.88
C VAL A 193 -6.08 8.06 -5.41
N ILE A 194 -5.56 7.14 -4.59
CA ILE A 194 -5.33 7.35 -3.16
C ILE A 194 -3.83 7.22 -2.91
N SER A 195 -3.27 8.14 -2.13
CA SER A 195 -1.88 8.11 -1.68
C SER A 195 -1.80 8.36 -0.19
N GLN A 196 -1.10 7.53 0.56
CA GLN A 196 -0.85 7.69 1.98
C GLN A 196 0.65 7.84 2.21
N LEU A 197 1.00 8.80 3.07
CA LEU A 197 2.35 9.01 3.58
C LEU A 197 2.29 8.97 5.11
N VAL A 198 3.20 8.20 5.70
CA VAL A 198 3.38 8.12 7.14
C VAL A 198 4.84 8.41 7.44
N THR A 199 5.09 9.41 8.27
CA THR A 199 6.43 9.69 8.76
C THR A 199 6.44 9.42 10.25
N CYS A 200 7.45 8.73 10.74
CA CYS A 200 7.58 8.49 12.16
C CYS A 200 8.98 8.82 12.66
N SER A 201 9.05 9.61 13.73
CA SER A 201 10.29 9.87 14.48
C SER A 201 9.97 10.45 15.86
N ALA A 202 10.98 10.51 16.73
CA ALA A 202 10.83 11.13 18.04
C ALA A 202 10.75 12.67 18.00
N ASP A 203 11.34 13.28 16.97
CA ASP A 203 11.56 14.73 16.85
C ASP A 203 10.75 15.39 15.72
N ARG A 204 9.96 14.61 14.96
CA ARG A 204 9.21 15.05 13.77
C ARG A 204 10.07 15.74 12.70
N SER A 205 11.31 15.30 12.54
CA SER A 205 12.27 15.92 11.62
C SER A 205 12.03 15.63 10.14
N ILE A 206 11.21 14.62 9.79
CA ILE A 206 10.69 14.46 8.42
C ILE A 206 9.41 15.29 8.29
N ASP A 207 9.45 16.32 7.44
CA ASP A 207 8.29 17.17 7.17
C ASP A 207 7.23 16.43 6.32
N ASN A 208 6.29 15.78 7.01
CA ASN A 208 5.17 15.09 6.38
C ASN A 208 4.32 16.01 5.50
N LYS A 209 4.17 17.28 5.93
CA LYS A 209 3.33 18.25 5.25
C LYS A 209 3.95 18.64 3.92
N ALA A 210 5.24 18.94 3.88
CA ALA A 210 5.96 19.25 2.65
C ALA A 210 5.90 18.08 1.66
N LEU A 211 6.21 16.86 2.10
CA LEU A 211 6.17 15.66 1.25
C LEU A 211 4.77 15.40 0.68
N SER A 212 3.72 15.60 1.48
CA SER A 212 2.35 15.40 1.02
C SER A 212 1.83 16.52 0.12
N ASP A 213 2.28 17.76 0.32
CA ASP A 213 1.97 18.87 -0.59
C ASP A 213 2.66 18.64 -1.96
N GLU A 214 3.93 18.21 -1.99
CA GLU A 214 4.64 17.80 -3.21
C GLU A 214 3.95 16.64 -3.91
N ARG A 215 3.49 15.64 -3.15
CA ARG A 215 2.71 14.52 -3.69
C ARG A 215 1.42 14.97 -4.36
N LEU A 216 0.67 15.88 -3.72
CA LEU A 216 -0.58 16.40 -4.30
C LEU A 216 -0.28 17.14 -5.61
N GLN A 217 0.76 17.98 -5.63
CA GLN A 217 1.19 18.65 -6.86
C GLN A 217 1.55 17.63 -7.95
N LYS A 218 2.29 16.57 -7.61
CA LYS A 218 2.64 15.53 -8.58
C LYS A 218 1.40 14.82 -9.15
N ILE A 219 0.39 14.54 -8.31
CA ILE A 219 -0.90 13.99 -8.77
C ILE A 219 -1.57 14.95 -9.76
N GLU A 220 -1.58 16.26 -9.48
CA GLU A 220 -2.14 17.27 -10.38
C GLU A 220 -1.36 17.35 -11.71
N GLU A 221 -0.04 17.24 -11.67
CA GLU A 221 0.79 17.17 -12.86
C GLU A 221 0.44 15.96 -13.72
N LEU A 222 0.27 14.76 -13.12
CA LEU A 222 -0.12 13.55 -13.85
C LEU A 222 -1.50 13.66 -14.50
N LEU A 223 -2.44 14.34 -13.84
CA LEU A 223 -3.77 14.60 -14.39
C LEU A 223 -3.73 15.57 -15.57
N ASN A 224 -2.79 16.51 -15.57
CA ASN A 224 -2.63 17.51 -16.62
C ASN A 224 -1.69 17.08 -17.75
N SER A 225 -0.82 16.09 -17.50
CA SER A 225 -0.02 15.46 -18.53
C SER A 225 -0.95 14.65 -19.42
N LYS A 226 -1.18 15.14 -20.64
CA LYS A 226 -1.90 14.37 -21.66
C LYS A 226 -1.15 13.06 -21.88
N VAL A 227 -1.81 11.94 -21.60
CA VAL A 227 -1.41 10.61 -22.10
C VAL A 227 -1.78 10.54 -23.58
#